data_AF-A0A345E1J4-F1
#
_entry.id   AF-A0A345E1J4-F1
#
_cell.length_a   1.000
_cell.length_b   1.000
_cell.length_c   1.000
_cell.angle_alpha   90.00
_cell.angle_beta   90.00
_cell.angle_gamma   90.00
#
_symmetry.space_group_name_H-M   'P 1'
#
loop_
_entity.id
_entity.type
_entity.pdbx_description
1 polymer ?
#
loop_
_entity_poly.entity_id
_entity_poly.type
_entity_poly.pdbx_seq_one_letter_code
_entity_poly.pdbx_strand_id
1 'polypeptide(L)'
;MKIPRGDLLRSRVVDDPGATLATALERRLTGYAVFEPQDAVLLGDERRGVVTFEDGVPVLAYCTDTDRGGADALADVASPGPYSAELYELDRDALAEAHEADELRVSPGLPAERLGADRTLVTRTRDAAPDDRLGADDTDAVEAFLADESQIEAIREQAREEARARAEEWGLTDALDD
;
A
#
# COMPACT_ATOMS: atom_id res chain seq x y z
N MET A 1 17.90 12.27 1.51
CA MET A 1 18.21 11.25 2.55
C MET A 1 19.36 10.33 2.11
N LYS A 2 20.16 9.75 3.03
CA LYS A 2 21.17 8.73 2.72
C LYS A 2 20.94 7.46 3.55
N ILE A 3 20.53 6.38 2.90
CA ILE A 3 20.45 5.05 3.51
C ILE A 3 21.81 4.36 3.32
N PRO A 4 22.40 3.76 4.37
CA PRO A 4 23.63 2.97 4.23
C PRO A 4 23.46 1.84 3.21
N ARG A 5 24.57 1.45 2.57
CA ARG A 5 24.52 0.36 1.60
C ARG A 5 24.31 -0.97 2.33
N GLY A 6 23.19 -1.63 2.05
CA GLY A 6 22.90 -2.99 2.53
C GLY A 6 23.49 -4.09 1.65
N ASP A 7 23.23 -5.34 2.04
CA ASP A 7 23.61 -6.54 1.31
C ASP A 7 22.56 -6.88 0.26
N LEU A 8 22.95 -6.91 -1.02
CA LEU A 8 22.03 -7.19 -2.12
C LEU A 8 21.55 -8.65 -2.08
N LEU A 9 20.26 -8.85 -1.84
CA LEU A 9 19.62 -10.16 -1.86
C LEU A 9 19.10 -10.54 -3.25
N ARG A 10 18.58 -9.56 -3.99
CA ARG A 10 17.94 -9.79 -5.29
C ARG A 10 17.96 -8.54 -6.15
N SER A 11 18.20 -8.70 -7.45
CA SER A 11 18.01 -7.65 -8.47
C SER A 11 17.34 -8.29 -9.69
N ARG A 12 16.20 -7.74 -10.12
CA ARG A 12 15.46 -8.23 -11.30
C ARG A 12 14.53 -7.17 -11.86
N VAL A 13 14.17 -7.31 -13.13
CA VAL A 13 13.06 -6.58 -13.72
C VAL A 13 11.74 -7.29 -13.37
N VAL A 14 10.73 -6.54 -12.95
CA VAL A 14 9.38 -7.01 -12.63
C VAL A 14 8.34 -6.18 -13.36
N ASP A 15 7.25 -6.81 -13.82
CA ASP A 15 6.11 -6.10 -14.40
C ASP A 15 5.28 -5.37 -13.33
N ASP A 16 5.30 -5.87 -12.09
CA ASP A 16 4.59 -5.33 -10.93
C ASP A 16 5.53 -5.24 -9.71
N PRO A 17 5.82 -4.03 -9.20
CA PRO A 17 6.55 -3.82 -7.94
C PRO A 17 5.98 -4.59 -6.74
N GLY A 18 4.66 -4.84 -6.75
CA GLY A 18 3.96 -5.63 -5.73
C GLY A 18 4.59 -7.01 -5.52
N ALA A 19 5.15 -7.63 -6.56
CA ALA A 19 5.83 -8.92 -6.43
C ALA A 19 7.09 -8.86 -5.55
N THR A 20 7.79 -7.72 -5.53
CA THR A 20 8.96 -7.50 -4.66
C THR A 20 8.51 -7.20 -3.22
N LEU A 21 7.45 -6.41 -3.05
CA LEU A 21 6.84 -6.16 -1.74
C LEU A 21 6.34 -7.45 -1.08
N ALA A 22 5.64 -8.31 -1.84
CA ALA A 22 5.22 -9.63 -1.38
C ALA A 22 6.41 -10.51 -0.97
N THR A 23 7.51 -10.45 -1.73
CA THR A 23 8.75 -11.17 -1.41
C THR A 23 9.36 -10.68 -0.10
N ALA A 24 9.38 -9.37 0.16
CA ALA A 24 9.89 -8.80 1.41
C ALA A 24 9.05 -9.25 2.61
N LEU A 25 7.72 -9.21 2.47
CA LEU A 25 6.78 -9.66 3.49
C LEU A 25 6.95 -11.15 3.83
N GLU A 26 7.00 -12.01 2.81
CA GLU A 26 7.14 -13.47 2.98
C GLU A 26 8.46 -13.87 3.65
N ARG A 27 9.52 -13.09 3.42
CA ARG A 27 10.84 -13.31 4.03
C ARG A 27 10.98 -12.67 5.40
N ARG A 28 10.01 -11.86 5.83
CA ARG A 28 10.13 -10.96 6.99
C ARG A 28 11.41 -10.14 6.94
N LEU A 29 11.66 -9.51 5.79
CA LEU A 29 12.90 -8.76 5.56
C LEU A 29 12.98 -7.51 6.44
N THR A 30 14.11 -7.30 7.09
CA THR A 30 14.53 -5.97 7.56
C THR A 30 15.60 -5.43 6.62
N GLY A 31 15.36 -4.24 6.05
CA GLY A 31 16.18 -3.71 4.97
C GLY A 31 15.41 -2.76 4.07
N TYR A 32 15.68 -2.78 2.76
CA TYR A 32 15.01 -1.88 1.82
C TYR A 32 14.96 -2.43 0.39
N ALA A 33 14.01 -1.92 -0.39
CA ALA A 33 13.91 -2.14 -1.82
C ALA A 33 14.15 -0.83 -2.56
N VAL A 34 14.78 -0.93 -3.73
CA VAL A 34 14.92 0.17 -4.70
C VAL A 34 14.10 -0.19 -5.94
N PHE A 35 13.23 0.73 -6.35
CA PHE A 35 12.38 0.61 -7.52
C PHE A 35 12.72 1.70 -8.52
N GLU A 36 13.06 1.31 -9.74
CA GLU A 36 13.39 2.23 -10.84
C GLU A 36 12.50 1.89 -12.06
N PRO A 37 11.51 2.75 -12.39
CA PRO A 37 10.72 2.62 -13.59
C PRO A 37 11.60 2.63 -14.85
N GLN A 38 11.40 1.69 -15.77
CA GLN A 38 12.26 1.57 -16.97
C GLN A 38 12.00 2.65 -18.03
N ASP A 39 10.85 3.32 -18.00
CA ASP A 39 10.54 4.49 -18.81
C ASP A 39 11.41 5.71 -18.44
N ALA A 40 11.78 5.83 -17.17
CA ALA A 40 12.67 6.89 -16.68
C ALA A 40 14.08 6.76 -17.27
N VAL A 41 14.61 5.53 -17.37
CA VAL A 41 15.93 5.24 -17.95
C VAL A 41 16.04 5.70 -19.42
N LEU A 42 14.95 5.62 -20.18
CA LEU A 42 14.90 6.04 -21.58
C LEU A 42 14.92 7.57 -21.76
N LEU A 43 14.45 8.31 -20.75
CA LEU A 43 14.40 9.77 -20.74
C LEU A 43 15.63 10.42 -20.09
N GLY A 44 16.52 9.61 -19.52
CA GLY A 44 17.66 10.08 -18.72
C GLY A 44 17.27 10.54 -17.32
N ASP A 45 16.05 10.20 -16.89
CA ASP A 45 15.56 10.42 -15.53
C ASP A 45 15.92 9.18 -14.70
N GLU A 46 16.73 9.33 -13.65
CA GLU A 46 17.10 8.21 -12.77
C GLU A 46 16.06 8.00 -11.66
N ARG A 47 14.76 8.06 -12.01
CA ARG A 47 13.67 8.05 -11.02
C ARG A 47 13.75 6.81 -10.14
N ARG A 48 14.19 6.96 -8.88
CA ARG A 48 14.32 5.84 -7.94
C ARG A 48 13.48 6.08 -6.69
N GLY A 49 12.63 5.10 -6.42
CA GLY A 49 11.89 4.97 -5.17
C GLY A 49 12.59 4.00 -4.24
N VAL A 50 12.74 4.38 -2.98
CA VAL A 50 13.22 3.51 -1.92
C VAL A 50 12.07 3.24 -0.95
N VAL A 51 11.84 1.97 -0.63
CA VAL A 51 10.89 1.55 0.42
C VAL A 51 11.65 0.71 1.43
N THR A 52 11.65 1.10 2.71
CA THR A 52 12.30 0.31 3.77
C THR A 52 11.30 -0.60 4.46
N PHE A 53 11.80 -1.71 4.99
CA PHE A 53 11.00 -2.70 5.70
C PHE A 53 11.58 -3.01 7.08
N GLU A 54 10.70 -3.31 8.02
CA GLU A 54 11.02 -3.99 9.27
C GLU A 54 10.18 -5.27 9.34
N ASP A 55 10.82 -6.43 9.49
CA ASP A 55 10.17 -7.75 9.50
C ASP A 55 9.19 -7.97 8.32
N GLY A 56 9.51 -7.38 7.16
CA GLY A 56 8.75 -7.45 5.92
C GLY A 56 7.63 -6.40 5.80
N VAL A 57 7.39 -5.61 6.84
CA VAL A 57 6.37 -4.55 6.88
C VAL A 57 6.98 -3.22 6.45
N PRO A 58 6.41 -2.50 5.47
CA PRO A 58 6.91 -1.20 5.06
C PRO A 58 6.88 -0.16 6.19
N VAL A 59 7.95 0.63 6.26
CA VAL A 59 8.11 1.68 7.28
C VAL A 59 8.16 3.08 6.68
N LEU A 60 9.01 3.28 5.66
CA LEU A 60 9.21 4.57 5.01
C LEU A 60 9.24 4.41 3.48
N ALA A 61 8.91 5.48 2.78
CA ALA A 61 9.16 5.63 1.35
C ALA A 61 9.87 6.95 1.05
N TYR A 62 10.76 6.95 0.05
CA TYR A 62 11.50 8.13 -0.37
C TYR A 62 11.84 8.09 -1.86
N CYS A 63 11.69 9.19 -2.57
CA CYS A 63 12.08 9.32 -3.97
C CYS A 63 13.36 10.17 -4.06
N THR A 64 14.42 9.60 -4.63
CA THR A 64 15.74 10.25 -4.65
C THR A 64 15.81 11.47 -5.56
N ASP A 65 14.98 11.51 -6.59
CA ASP A 65 15.02 12.55 -7.63
C ASP A 65 14.20 13.78 -7.23
N THR A 66 13.07 13.56 -6.57
CA THR A 66 12.20 14.63 -6.09
C THR A 66 12.52 15.06 -4.65
N ASP A 67 13.38 14.32 -3.95
CA ASP A 67 13.72 14.51 -2.54
C ASP A 67 12.47 14.54 -1.62
N ARG A 68 11.43 13.79 -1.99
CA ARG A 68 10.18 13.68 -1.23
C ARG A 68 10.07 12.34 -0.50
N GLY A 69 9.35 12.34 0.62
CA GLY A 69 9.08 11.18 1.45
C GLY A 69 7.61 10.73 1.42
N GLY A 70 7.34 9.62 2.09
CA GLY A 70 5.99 9.19 2.43
C GLY A 70 5.11 8.89 1.22
N ALA A 71 3.86 9.31 1.29
CA ALA A 71 2.87 9.11 0.22
C ALA A 71 3.25 9.81 -1.10
N ASP A 72 3.88 10.98 -1.01
CA ASP A 72 4.30 11.75 -2.19
C ASP A 72 5.43 11.04 -2.96
N ALA A 73 6.37 10.44 -2.24
CA ALA A 73 7.42 9.61 -2.84
C ALA A 73 6.83 8.43 -3.63
N LEU A 74 5.83 7.76 -3.08
CA LEU A 74 5.15 6.65 -3.74
C LEU A 74 4.40 7.12 -4.99
N ALA A 75 3.74 8.28 -4.93
CA ALA A 75 3.06 8.87 -6.07
C ALA A 75 4.03 9.25 -7.20
N ASP A 76 5.22 9.75 -6.85
CA ASP A 76 6.26 10.08 -7.83
C ASP A 76 6.78 8.84 -8.56
N VAL A 77 6.99 7.75 -7.82
CA VAL A 77 7.59 6.51 -8.34
C VAL A 77 6.58 5.68 -9.12
N ALA A 78 5.28 5.79 -8.81
CA ALA A 78 4.22 5.06 -9.48
C ALA A 78 4.11 5.45 -10.97
N SER A 79 4.70 4.62 -11.84
CA SER A 79 4.56 4.66 -13.29
C SER A 79 4.03 3.32 -13.84
N PRO A 80 3.29 3.31 -14.96
CA PRO A 80 2.97 2.08 -15.68
C PRO A 80 4.23 1.44 -16.27
N GLY A 81 4.29 0.11 -16.23
CA GLY A 81 5.32 -0.67 -16.94
C GLY A 81 6.31 -1.35 -16.01
N PRO A 82 7.37 -1.96 -16.57
CA PRO A 82 8.29 -2.74 -15.79
C PRO A 82 9.21 -1.87 -14.95
N TYR A 83 9.61 -2.41 -13.81
CA TYR A 83 10.54 -1.79 -12.87
C TYR A 83 11.79 -2.65 -12.75
N SER A 84 12.95 -2.01 -12.68
CA SER A 84 14.09 -2.63 -12.02
C SER A 84 13.83 -2.59 -10.52
N ALA A 85 13.80 -3.75 -9.89
CA ALA A 85 13.57 -3.90 -8.47
C ALA A 85 14.75 -4.61 -7.81
N GLU A 86 15.36 -3.94 -6.86
CA GLU A 86 16.46 -4.44 -6.06
C GLU A 86 16.03 -4.56 -4.60
N LEU A 87 16.48 -5.61 -3.92
CA LEU A 87 16.14 -5.90 -2.53
C LEU A 87 17.42 -6.08 -1.74
N TYR A 88 17.54 -5.34 -0.65
CA TYR A 88 18.72 -5.28 0.20
C TYR A 88 18.34 -5.63 1.64
N GLU A 89 19.19 -6.42 2.29
CA GLU A 89 19.17 -6.62 3.73
C GLU A 89 20.01 -5.55 4.41
N LEU A 90 19.51 -4.98 5.51
CA LEU A 90 20.24 -4.01 6.31
C LEU A 90 19.76 -4.08 7.75
N ASP A 91 20.68 -3.98 8.71
CA ASP A 91 20.36 -4.00 10.13
C ASP A 91 19.37 -2.88 10.51
N ARG A 92 18.44 -3.22 11.41
CA ARG A 92 17.41 -2.28 11.92
C ARG A 92 18.03 -1.00 12.48
N ASP A 93 19.13 -1.12 13.23
CA ASP A 93 19.82 0.01 13.86
C ASP A 93 20.35 1.01 12.83
N ALA A 94 20.69 0.55 11.62
CA ALA A 94 21.15 1.42 10.54
C ALA A 94 19.99 2.18 9.85
N LEU A 95 18.75 1.76 10.09
CA LEU A 95 17.53 2.41 9.58
C LEU A 95 16.81 3.24 10.65
N ALA A 96 17.17 3.11 11.93
CA ALA A 96 16.46 3.73 13.06
C ALA A 96 16.30 5.25 12.91
N GLU A 97 17.37 5.98 12.59
CA GLU A 97 17.32 7.44 12.38
C GLU A 97 16.37 7.81 11.23
N ALA A 98 16.38 7.04 10.14
CA ALA A 98 15.47 7.26 9.01
C ALA A 98 14.02 6.97 9.38
N HIS A 99 13.77 5.97 10.24
CA HIS A 99 12.45 5.59 10.72
C HIS A 99 11.85 6.57 11.73
N GLU A 100 12.65 7.42 12.36
CA GLU A 100 12.18 8.50 13.24
C GLU A 100 11.64 9.72 12.47
N ALA A 101 11.93 9.85 11.17
CA ALA A 101 11.47 10.95 10.35
C ALA A 101 10.01 10.76 9.87
N ASP A 102 9.07 11.40 10.56
CA ASP A 102 7.62 11.28 10.28
C ASP A 102 7.24 11.62 8.83
N GLU A 103 7.90 12.60 8.21
CA GLU A 103 7.66 13.00 6.80
C GLU A 103 7.96 11.90 5.77
N LEU A 104 8.72 10.88 6.16
CA LEU A 104 9.08 9.75 5.30
C LEU A 104 8.21 8.52 5.55
N ARG A 105 7.50 8.49 6.68
CA ARG A 105 6.72 7.34 7.10
C ARG A 105 5.57 7.08 6.15
N VAL A 106 5.29 5.80 5.96
CA VAL A 106 4.12 5.30 5.24
C VAL A 106 3.35 4.36 6.14
N SER A 107 2.04 4.27 5.93
CA SER A 107 1.25 3.21 6.55
C SER A 107 1.63 1.85 5.93
N PRO A 108 1.49 0.73 6.68
CA PRO A 108 1.92 -0.59 6.23
C PRO A 108 1.36 -1.01 4.85
N GLY A 109 0.09 -0.68 4.58
CA GLY A 109 -0.57 -1.04 3.32
C GLY A 109 -0.27 -0.12 2.13
N LEU A 110 0.19 1.12 2.36
CA LEU A 110 0.23 2.16 1.33
C LEU A 110 1.19 1.85 0.16
N PRO A 111 2.41 1.31 0.36
CA PRO A 111 3.27 0.93 -0.77
C PRO A 111 2.64 -0.14 -1.66
N ALA A 112 1.94 -1.12 -1.08
CA ALA A 112 1.24 -2.13 -1.84
C ALA A 112 0.05 -1.56 -2.61
N GLU A 113 -0.65 -0.57 -2.03
CA GLU A 113 -1.76 0.13 -2.68
C GLU A 113 -1.30 0.99 -3.86
N ARG A 114 -0.17 1.70 -3.70
CA ARG A 114 0.31 2.67 -4.70
C ARG A 114 1.15 2.06 -5.80
N LEU A 115 1.95 1.04 -5.49
CA LEU A 115 2.88 0.44 -6.43
C LEU A 115 2.44 -0.94 -6.92
N GLY A 116 1.61 -1.65 -6.15
CA GLY A 116 1.18 -3.00 -6.46
C GLY A 116 -0.14 -3.05 -7.21
N ALA A 117 -0.34 -4.09 -8.03
CA ALA A 117 -1.63 -4.36 -8.66
C ALA A 117 -2.56 -5.24 -7.78
N ASP A 118 -2.00 -6.02 -6.84
CA ASP A 118 -2.74 -6.95 -5.99
C ASP A 118 -3.20 -6.32 -4.66
N ARG A 119 -4.50 -6.06 -4.54
CA ARG A 119 -5.11 -5.53 -3.31
C ARG A 119 -5.00 -6.47 -2.11
N THR A 120 -4.83 -7.77 -2.32
CA THR A 120 -4.62 -8.75 -1.24
C THR A 120 -3.36 -8.42 -0.45
N LEU A 121 -2.33 -7.92 -1.12
CA LEU A 121 -1.08 -7.55 -0.48
C LEU A 121 -1.24 -6.40 0.51
N VAL A 122 -2.13 -5.43 0.24
CA VAL A 122 -2.46 -4.34 1.17
C VAL A 122 -2.94 -4.90 2.50
N THR A 123 -3.88 -5.85 2.45
CA THR A 123 -4.46 -6.48 3.65
C THR A 123 -3.40 -7.28 4.40
N ARG A 124 -2.66 -8.16 3.69
CA ARG A 124 -1.62 -9.00 4.31
C ARG A 124 -0.54 -8.18 5.02
N THR A 125 -0.19 -7.03 4.45
CA THR A 125 0.86 -6.17 5.02
C THR A 125 0.36 -5.41 6.25
N ARG A 126 -0.93 -5.02 6.27
CA ARG A 126 -1.60 -4.50 7.48
C ARG A 126 -1.68 -5.56 8.58
N ASP A 127 -2.13 -6.77 8.25
CA ASP A 127 -2.27 -7.87 9.22
C ASP A 127 -0.95 -8.28 9.87
N ALA A 128 0.17 -8.11 9.17
CA ALA A 128 1.51 -8.41 9.67
C ALA A 128 2.11 -7.25 10.50
N ALA A 129 1.53 -6.05 10.42
CA ALA A 129 2.06 -4.88 11.10
C ALA A 129 1.76 -4.91 12.60
N PRO A 130 2.67 -4.36 13.43
CA PRO A 130 2.35 -4.04 14.82
C PRO A 130 1.13 -3.10 14.93
N ASP A 131 0.31 -3.27 15.98
CA ASP A 131 -0.93 -2.49 16.15
C ASP A 131 -0.67 -0.98 16.19
N ASP A 132 0.46 -0.52 16.74
CA ASP A 132 0.85 0.89 16.81
C ASP A 132 1.24 1.49 15.43
N ARG A 133 1.45 0.64 14.42
CA ARG A 133 1.75 1.04 13.04
C ARG A 133 0.50 1.15 12.18
N LEU A 134 -0.62 0.59 12.62
CA LEU A 134 -1.92 0.78 11.98
C LEU A 134 -2.42 2.17 12.41
N GLY A 135 -2.15 3.17 11.57
CA GLY A 135 -2.45 4.57 11.89
C GLY A 135 -3.92 4.80 12.28
N ALA A 136 -4.17 5.88 13.01
CA ALA A 136 -5.51 6.34 13.33
C ALA A 136 -6.39 6.45 12.07
N ASP A 137 -5.82 6.78 10.90
CA ASP A 137 -6.55 6.90 9.62
C ASP A 137 -7.38 5.67 9.20
N ASP A 138 -6.96 4.43 9.48
CA ASP A 138 -7.81 3.25 9.15
C ASP A 138 -8.98 3.13 10.14
N THR A 139 -8.77 3.53 11.40
CA THR A 139 -9.83 3.57 12.42
C THR A 139 -10.76 4.77 12.20
N ASP A 140 -10.20 5.93 11.87
CA ASP A 140 -10.90 7.19 11.58
C ASP A 140 -11.64 7.12 10.24
N ALA A 141 -11.15 6.41 9.22
CA ALA A 141 -11.90 6.18 7.98
C ALA A 141 -13.10 5.24 8.19
N VAL A 142 -12.95 4.21 9.02
CA VAL A 142 -14.05 3.31 9.41
C VAL A 142 -15.00 4.03 10.36
N GLU A 143 -14.51 4.80 11.33
CA GLU A 143 -15.34 5.62 12.23
C GLU A 143 -16.03 6.74 11.47
N ALA A 144 -15.41 7.41 10.50
CA ALA A 144 -16.04 8.42 9.66
C ALA A 144 -17.08 7.82 8.71
N PHE A 145 -16.83 6.63 8.15
CA PHE A 145 -17.81 5.88 7.37
C PHE A 145 -19.01 5.43 8.24
N LEU A 146 -18.77 4.99 9.48
CA LEU A 146 -19.82 4.60 10.42
C LEU A 146 -20.55 5.80 11.06
N ALA A 147 -19.90 6.95 11.15
CA ALA A 147 -20.49 8.20 11.62
C ALA A 147 -21.39 8.85 10.56
N ASP A 148 -21.31 8.43 9.30
CA ASP A 148 -22.25 8.82 8.25
C ASP A 148 -23.49 7.90 8.23
N GLU A 149 -24.29 7.97 9.31
CA GLU A 149 -25.57 7.27 9.43
C GLU A 149 -26.50 7.57 8.23
N SER A 150 -26.34 8.73 7.59
CA SER A 150 -27.17 9.14 6.44
C SER A 150 -26.87 8.34 5.17
N GLN A 151 -25.60 7.98 4.94
CA GLN A 151 -25.19 7.15 3.81
C GLN A 151 -25.58 5.68 4.03
N ILE A 152 -25.50 5.18 5.26
CA ILE A 152 -25.94 3.83 5.62
C ILE A 152 -27.45 3.69 5.42
N GLU A 153 -28.25 4.67 5.84
CA GLU A 153 -29.70 4.62 5.66
C GLU A 153 -30.11 4.73 4.17
N ALA A 154 -29.38 5.50 3.36
CA ALA A 154 -29.59 5.56 1.91
C ALA A 154 -29.32 4.22 1.21
N ILE A 155 -28.25 3.51 1.59
CA ILE A 155 -27.95 2.17 1.06
C ILE A 155 -29.02 1.16 1.50
N ARG A 156 -29.51 1.27 2.74
CA ARG A 156 -30.56 0.40 3.28
C ARG A 156 -31.90 0.60 2.58
N GLU A 157 -32.27 1.84 2.27
CA GLU A 157 -33.50 2.14 1.55
C GLU A 157 -33.42 1.69 0.09
N GLN A 158 -32.29 1.93 -0.59
CA GLN A 158 -32.07 1.43 -1.94
C GLN A 158 -32.16 -0.11 -2.01
N ALA A 159 -31.57 -0.81 -1.02
CA ALA A 159 -31.65 -2.27 -0.95
C ALA A 159 -33.09 -2.77 -0.73
N ARG A 160 -33.92 -2.03 0.03
CA ARG A 160 -35.34 -2.37 0.22
C ARG A 160 -36.17 -2.12 -1.04
N GLU A 161 -35.91 -1.03 -1.76
CA GLU A 161 -36.60 -0.74 -3.03
C GLU A 161 -36.25 -1.79 -4.10
N GLU A 162 -34.98 -2.17 -4.23
CA GLU A 162 -34.57 -3.23 -5.15
C GLU A 162 -35.15 -4.60 -4.78
N ALA A 163 -35.27 -4.91 -3.48
CA ALA A 163 -35.91 -6.13 -3.02
C ALA A 163 -37.41 -6.16 -3.36
N ARG A 164 -38.12 -5.04 -3.19
CA ARG A 164 -39.55 -4.89 -3.57
C ARG A 164 -39.74 -5.02 -5.08
N ALA A 165 -38.90 -4.33 -5.87
CA ALA A 165 -38.96 -4.41 -7.33
C ALA A 165 -38.71 -5.83 -7.86
N ARG A 166 -37.75 -6.57 -7.28
CA ARG A 166 -37.53 -7.99 -7.62
C ARG A 166 -38.67 -8.90 -7.16
N ALA A 167 -39.29 -8.63 -6.00
CA ALA A 167 -40.44 -9.38 -5.54
C ALA A 167 -41.65 -9.21 -6.48
N GLU A 168 -41.88 -7.99 -6.98
CA GLU A 168 -42.90 -7.70 -8.00
C GLU A 168 -42.57 -8.38 -9.34
N GLU A 169 -41.31 -8.33 -9.78
CA GLU A 169 -40.86 -8.98 -11.01
C GLU A 169 -41.04 -10.51 -10.96
N TRP A 170 -40.85 -11.12 -9.78
CA TRP A 170 -40.97 -12.57 -9.60
C TRP A 170 -42.35 -13.03 -9.11
N GLY A 171 -43.32 -12.11 -8.98
CA GLY A 171 -44.68 -12.41 -8.52
C GLY A 171 -44.75 -12.91 -7.07
N LEU A 172 -43.78 -12.54 -6.24
CA LEU A 172 -43.62 -12.97 -4.85
C LEU A 172 -44.22 -11.97 -3.84
N THR A 173 -45.15 -11.12 -4.28
CA THR A 173 -45.76 -10.03 -3.51
C THR A 173 -46.50 -10.53 -2.27
N ASP A 174 -47.02 -11.77 -2.30
CA ASP A 174 -47.72 -12.41 -1.17
C ASP A 174 -46.78 -13.01 -0.10
N ALA A 175 -45.44 -12.99 -0.29
CA ALA A 175 -44.47 -13.55 0.65
C ALA A 175 -43.81 -12.51 1.58
N LEU A 176 -44.23 -11.25 1.49
CA LEU A 176 -43.72 -10.13 2.32
C LEU A 176 -44.70 -9.70 3.42
N ASP A 177 -45.89 -10.32 3.48
CA ASP A 177 -46.86 -10.18 4.58
C ASP A 177 -46.79 -11.39 5.53
N ASP A 178 -45.66 -11.54 6.25
CA ASP A 178 -45.55 -12.00 7.67
C ASP A 178 -44.09 -11.85 8.17
#